data_AF-A0A5D0H913-F1
#
_entry.id   AF-A0A5D0H913-F1
#
_cell.length_a   1.000
_cell.length_b   1.000
_cell.length_c   1.000
_cell.angle_alpha   90.00
_cell.angle_beta   90.00
_cell.angle_gamma   90.00
#
_symmetry.space_group_name_H-M   'P 1'
#
loop_
_entity.id
_entity.type
_entity.pdbx_description
1 polymer ?
#
loop_
_entity_poly.entity_id
_entity_poly.type
_entity_poly.pdbx_seq_one_letter_code
_entity_poly.pdbx_strand_id
1 'polypeptide(L)'
;NVVVVEDLISTGKSSLNAVTALKNAGINVKGMIAIFTYGFEVATKNFENKNLMLQTLSNYESLLEQALDTNYITEKQLKTLAEWNSNPSEWNAI
;
A
#
# COMPACT_ATOMS: atom_id res chain seq x y z
N ASN A 1 -17.73 12.90 10.93
CA ASN A 1 -17.28 11.57 10.46
C ASN A 1 -16.61 11.75 9.11
N VAL A 2 -15.36 11.31 8.96
CA VAL A 2 -14.56 11.46 7.74
C VAL A 2 -13.91 10.14 7.36
N VAL A 3 -13.79 9.88 6.06
CA VAL A 3 -12.95 8.83 5.47
C VAL A 3 -11.87 9.52 4.66
N VAL A 4 -10.62 9.13 4.84
CA VAL A 4 -9.50 9.65 4.04
C VAL A 4 -9.42 8.86 2.72
N VAL A 5 -9.25 9.58 1.61
CA VAL A 5 -9.09 8.98 0.28
C VAL A 5 -7.67 9.26 -0.19
N GLU A 6 -6.95 8.21 -0.53
CA GLU A 6 -5.58 8.27 -1.06
C GLU A 6 -5.53 7.62 -2.45
N ASP A 7 -4.52 8.01 -3.22
CA ASP A 7 -4.17 7.32 -4.45
C ASP A 7 -3.38 6.04 -4.16
N LEU A 8 -2.28 6.14 -3.41
CA LEU A 8 -1.31 5.06 -3.26
C LEU A 8 -0.83 4.91 -1.83
N ILE A 9 -0.87 3.67 -1.33
CA ILE A 9 -0.21 3.29 -0.08
C ILE A 9 1.14 2.63 -0.39
N SER A 10 2.22 3.33 -0.03
CA SER A 10 3.58 2.76 0.06
C SER A 10 3.89 2.30 1.47
N THR A 11 4.53 3.12 2.30
CA THR A 11 4.77 2.84 3.73
C THR A 11 3.60 3.27 4.63
N GLY A 12 2.64 4.04 4.08
CA GLY A 12 1.50 4.61 4.80
C GLY A 12 1.81 5.84 5.66
N LYS A 13 3.07 6.27 5.77
CA LYS A 13 3.48 7.36 6.68
C LYS A 13 2.83 8.71 6.36
N SER A 14 2.79 9.08 5.08
CA SER A 14 2.15 10.35 4.63
C SER A 14 0.66 10.36 4.98
N SER A 15 -0.04 9.30 4.58
CA SER A 15 -1.48 9.15 4.77
C SER A 15 -1.86 9.10 6.27
N LEU A 16 -1.05 8.45 7.11
CA LEU A 16 -1.23 8.44 8.56
C LEU A 16 -0.96 9.80 9.23
N ASN A 17 -0.09 10.63 8.66
CA ASN A 17 0.10 12.00 9.14
C ASN A 17 -1.17 12.84 8.89
N ALA A 18 -1.82 12.69 7.73
CA ALA A 18 -3.09 13.34 7.44
C ALA A 18 -4.18 12.91 8.43
N VAL A 19 -4.29 11.60 8.71
CA VAL A 19 -5.21 11.06 9.74
C VAL A 19 -4.90 11.63 11.12
N THR A 20 -3.62 11.74 11.48
CA THR A 20 -3.20 12.30 12.76
C THR A 20 -3.60 13.77 12.88
N ALA A 21 -3.42 14.56 11.82
CA ALA A 21 -3.84 15.96 11.78
C ALA A 21 -5.37 16.11 11.97
N LEU A 22 -6.17 15.28 11.29
CA LEU A 22 -7.63 15.26 11.45
C LEU A 22 -8.05 14.89 12.87
N LYS A 23 -7.45 13.83 13.45
CA LYS A 23 -7.72 13.42 14.83
C LYS A 23 -7.36 14.53 15.84
N ASN A 24 -6.23 15.21 15.64
CA ASN A 24 -5.82 16.33 16.48
C ASN A 24 -6.77 17.54 16.39
N ALA A 25 -7.45 17.71 15.25
CA ALA A 25 -8.50 18.70 15.07
C ALA A 25 -9.86 18.27 15.65
N GLY A 26 -9.93 17.16 16.40
CA GLY A 26 -11.16 16.64 16.98
C GLY A 26 -12.10 15.95 15.98
N ILE A 27 -11.62 15.63 14.78
CA ILE A 27 -12.44 15.02 13.73
C ILE A 27 -12.49 13.50 13.93
N ASN A 28 -13.71 12.95 13.93
CA ASN A 28 -13.93 11.51 13.95
C ASN A 28 -13.58 10.87 12.60
N VAL A 29 -12.37 10.32 12.48
CA VAL A 29 -11.89 9.58 11.31
C VAL A 29 -12.34 8.12 11.40
N LYS A 30 -13.09 7.65 10.41
CA LYS A 30 -13.65 6.30 10.35
C LYS A 30 -12.70 5.26 9.76
N GLY A 31 -11.72 5.69 8.96
CA GLY A 31 -10.78 4.83 8.26
C GLY A 31 -10.23 5.52 7.02
N MET A 32 -9.56 4.73 6.18
CA MET A 32 -8.95 5.16 4.94
C MET A 32 -9.31 4.20 3.81
N ILE A 33 -9.52 4.77 2.62
CA ILE A 33 -9.58 4.03 1.36
C ILE A 33 -8.45 4.50 0.44
N ALA A 34 -7.88 3.60 -0.34
CA ALA A 34 -6.90 3.95 -1.35
C ALA A 34 -7.15 3.22 -2.68
N ILE A 35 -6.69 3.79 -3.78
CA ILE A 35 -6.79 3.12 -5.09
C ILE A 35 -5.86 1.91 -5.12
N PHE A 36 -4.62 2.06 -4.68
CA PHE A 36 -3.60 1.03 -4.81
C PHE A 36 -2.71 0.91 -3.56
N THR A 37 -2.11 -0.26 -3.35
CA THR A 37 -1.08 -0.48 -2.34
C THR A 37 0.04 -1.37 -2.87
N TYR A 38 1.27 -1.10 -2.46
CA TYR A 38 2.38 -2.04 -2.68
C TYR A 38 2.29 -3.30 -1.81
N GLY A 39 1.47 -3.27 -0.74
CA GLY A 39 1.32 -4.41 0.16
C GLY A 39 2.53 -4.64 1.08
N PHE A 40 3.37 -3.62 1.29
CA PHE A 40 4.53 -3.74 2.18
C PHE A 40 4.11 -4.01 3.62
N GLU A 41 4.80 -4.95 4.29
CA GLU A 41 4.54 -5.31 5.70
C GLU A 41 4.65 -4.09 6.64
N VAL A 42 5.56 -3.16 6.35
CA VAL A 42 5.71 -1.91 7.11
C VAL A 42 4.44 -1.05 7.09
N ALA A 43 3.70 -1.04 5.98
CA ALA A 43 2.44 -0.32 5.90
C ALA A 43 1.40 -0.98 6.81
N THR A 44 1.23 -2.30 6.71
CA THR A 44 0.32 -3.08 7.57
C THR A 44 0.57 -2.78 9.04
N LYS A 45 1.82 -2.91 9.49
CA LYS A 45 2.23 -2.58 10.89
C LYS A 45 1.91 -1.14 11.27
N ASN A 46 2.15 -0.18 10.38
CA ASN A 46 1.87 1.24 10.65
C ASN A 46 0.37 1.50 10.85
N PHE A 47 -0.50 0.90 10.04
CA PHE A 47 -1.96 1.06 10.15
C PHE A 47 -2.52 0.35 11.40
N GLU A 48 -2.05 -0.86 11.70
CA GLU A 48 -2.40 -1.60 12.92
C GLU A 48 -2.01 -0.84 14.18
N ASN A 49 -0.78 -0.33 14.25
CA ASN A 49 -0.29 0.46 15.38
C ASN A 49 -1.10 1.74 15.62
N LYS A 50 -1.75 2.27 14.58
CA LYS A 50 -2.62 3.46 14.66
C LYS A 50 -4.09 3.11 14.85
N ASN A 51 -4.41 1.81 14.97
CA ASN A 51 -5.76 1.26 15.04
C ASN A 51 -6.69 1.89 13.99
N LEU A 52 -6.23 1.91 12.74
CA LEU A 52 -6.94 2.52 11.62
C LEU A 52 -7.19 1.48 10.53
N MET A 53 -8.45 1.31 10.16
CA MET A 53 -8.84 0.47 9.03
C MET A 53 -8.39 1.12 7.71
N LEU A 54 -7.69 0.35 6.88
CA LEU A 54 -7.36 0.66 5.50
C LEU A 54 -8.07 -0.36 4.58
N GLN A 55 -8.66 0.13 3.50
CA GLN A 55 -9.20 -0.68 2.40
C GLN A 55 -8.61 -0.17 1.08
N THR A 56 -8.22 -1.07 0.19
CA THR A 56 -7.61 -0.71 -1.10
C THR A 56 -8.39 -1.32 -2.25
N LEU A 57 -8.58 -0.58 -3.35
CA LEU A 57 -9.29 -1.10 -4.52
C LEU A 57 -8.49 -2.18 -5.27
N SER A 58 -7.16 -2.04 -5.29
CA SER A 58 -6.24 -3.04 -5.84
C SER A 58 -4.90 -3.01 -5.08
N ASN A 59 -4.04 -3.98 -5.37
CA ASN A 59 -2.75 -4.16 -4.75
C ASN A 59 -1.71 -4.66 -5.77
N TYR A 60 -0.45 -4.67 -5.36
CA TYR A 60 0.67 -5.06 -6.22
C TYR A 60 0.63 -6.51 -6.68
N GLU A 61 0.19 -7.43 -5.82
CA GLU A 61 0.05 -8.84 -6.17
C GLU A 61 -0.94 -9.02 -7.33
N SER A 62 -2.14 -8.45 -7.21
CA SER A 62 -3.16 -8.49 -8.26
C SER A 62 -2.71 -7.78 -9.54
N LEU A 63 -1.91 -6.72 -9.45
CA LEU A 63 -1.32 -6.07 -10.62
C LEU A 63 -0.34 -7.00 -11.35
N LEU A 64 0.53 -7.71 -10.61
CA LEU A 64 1.50 -8.62 -11.20
C LEU A 64 0.84 -9.85 -11.83
N GLU A 65 -0.20 -10.39 -11.20
CA GLU A 65 -1.03 -11.46 -11.76
C GLU A 65 -1.61 -11.03 -13.12
N GLN A 66 -2.29 -9.88 -13.15
CA GLN A 66 -2.87 -9.36 -14.38
C GLN A 66 -1.81 -9.02 -15.45
N ALA A 67 -0.65 -8.51 -15.06
CA ALA A 67 0.44 -8.21 -15.98
C ALA A 67 1.04 -9.47 -16.62
N LEU A 68 1.12 -10.58 -15.86
CA LEU A 68 1.53 -11.87 -16.42
C LEU A 68 0.48 -12.41 -17.39
N ASP A 69 -0.79 -12.41 -16.98
CA ASP A 69 -1.91 -12.93 -17.77
C ASP A 69 -2.07 -12.21 -19.11
N THR A 70 -1.76 -10.91 -19.14
CA THR A 70 -1.81 -10.07 -20.34
C THR A 70 -0.51 -10.10 -21.16
N ASN A 71 0.47 -10.91 -20.77
CA ASN A 71 1.82 -10.95 -21.34
C ASN A 71 2.54 -9.59 -21.33
N TYR A 72 2.18 -8.68 -20.43
CA TYR A 72 2.89 -7.41 -20.22
C TYR A 72 4.24 -7.64 -19.54
N ILE A 73 4.33 -8.69 -18.73
CA ILE A 73 5.58 -9.20 -18.16
C ILE A 73 5.72 -10.70 -18.43
N THR A 74 6.96 -11.18 -18.40
CA THR A 74 7.32 -12.60 -18.43
C THR A 74 7.36 -13.18 -17.02
N GLU A 75 7.32 -14.51 -16.89
CA GLU A 75 7.54 -15.19 -15.60
C GLU A 75 8.87 -14.81 -14.94
N LYS A 76 9.92 -14.56 -15.74
CA LYS A 76 11.21 -14.11 -15.22
C LYS A 76 11.08 -12.72 -14.58
N GLN A 77 10.41 -11.79 -15.26
CA GLN A 77 10.15 -10.45 -14.73
C GLN A 77 9.23 -10.50 -13.50
N LEU A 78 8.22 -11.38 -13.48
CA LEU A 78 7.37 -11.60 -12.31
C LEU A 78 8.20 -11.92 -11.06
N LYS A 79 9.16 -12.85 -11.16
CA LYS A 79 10.06 -13.22 -10.05
C LYS A 79 10.85 -12.01 -9.55
N THR A 80 11.48 -11.27 -10.47
CA THR A 80 12.26 -10.08 -10.13
C THR A 80 11.40 -8.99 -9.46
N LEU A 81 10.17 -8.77 -9.92
CA LEU A 81 9.25 -7.79 -9.36
C LEU A 81 8.72 -8.22 -7.99
N ALA A 82 8.44 -9.51 -7.79
CA ALA A 82 8.06 -10.06 -6.49
C ALA A 82 9.20 -9.98 -5.47
N GLU A 83 10.43 -10.31 -5.88
CA GLU A 83 11.64 -10.15 -5.07
C GLU A 83 11.84 -8.70 -4.62
N TRP A 84 11.74 -7.75 -5.56
CA TRP A 84 11.77 -6.33 -5.22
C TRP A 84 10.69 -5.96 -4.19
N ASN A 85 9.45 -6.40 -4.37
CA ASN A 85 8.36 -6.04 -3.45
C ASN A 85 8.56 -6.59 -2.02
N SER A 86 9.21 -7.75 -1.91
CA SER A 86 9.48 -8.40 -0.61
C SER A 86 10.46 -7.62 0.26
N ASN A 87 11.47 -6.99 -0.34
CA ASN A 87 12.48 -6.21 0.37
C ASN A 87 13.09 -5.14 -0.56
N PRO A 88 12.33 -4.06 -0.84
CA PRO A 88 12.74 -3.07 -1.83
C PRO A 88 13.99 -2.28 -1.41
N SER A 89 14.31 -2.26 -0.11
CA SER A 89 15.51 -1.61 0.44
C SER A 89 16.80 -2.39 0.20
N GLU A 90 16.73 -3.71 0.06
CA GLU A 90 17.90 -4.58 -0.12
C GLU A 90 17.90 -5.26 -1.50
N TRP A 91 16.97 -4.88 -2.38
CA TRP A 91 16.87 -5.45 -3.70
C TRP A 91 18.09 -5.08 -4.55
N ASN A 92 18.87 -6.10 -4.90
CA ASN A 92 20.00 -5.97 -5.81
C ASN A 92 19.56 -6.40 -7.21
N ALA A 93 19.44 -5.42 -8.12
CA ALA A 93 19.26 -5.70 -9.54
C ALA A 93 20.57 -6.27 -10.12
N ILE A 94 20.76 -7.58 -10.00
CA ILE A 94 21.86 -8.32 -10.63
C ILE A 94 21.31 -9.08 -11.83
#